data_AF-A0A3B8IAQ4-F1
#
_entry.id   AF-A0A3B8IAQ4-F1
#
_cell.length_a   1.000
_cell.length_b   1.000
_cell.length_c   1.000
_cell.angle_alpha   90.00
_cell.angle_beta   90.00
_cell.angle_gamma   90.00
#
_symmetry.space_group_name_H-M   'P 1'
#
loop_
_entity.id
_entity.type
_entity.pdbx_description
1 polymer ?
#
loop_
_entity_poly.entity_id
_entity_poly.type
_entity_poly.pdbx_seq_one_letter_code
_entity_poly.pdbx_strand_id
1 'polypeptide(L)' 'MKRIKFVEVRSELAAGTRGASLGVDAMKVASLDKASQFFTEYEAFRVADANEKLFEKNLFPWAKHIDGVYTVVERTQR' A
#
# COMPACT_ATOMS: atom_id res chain seq x y z
N MET A 1 -24.47 -4.73 10.95
CA MET A 1 -23.24 -5.04 10.17
C MET A 1 -22.20 -3.97 10.47
N LYS A 2 -20.92 -4.36 10.66
CA LYS A 2 -19.84 -3.38 10.82
C LYS A 2 -19.54 -2.76 9.45
N ARG A 3 -19.40 -1.44 9.40
CA ARG A 3 -18.95 -0.74 8.19
C ARG A 3 -17.44 -0.90 8.09
N ILE A 4 -16.98 -1.75 7.17
CA ILE A 4 -15.57 -1.94 6.87
C ILE A 4 -15.29 -1.26 5.52
N LYS A 5 -14.17 -0.54 5.43
CA LYS A 5 -13.63 0.00 4.18
C LYS A 5 -12.15 -0.36 4.13
N PHE A 6 -11.70 -0.93 3.01
CA PHE A 6 -10.28 -1.21 2.82
C PHE A 6 -9.54 0.04 2.37
N VAL A 7 -8.34 0.25 2.93
CA VAL A 7 -7.37 1.23 2.47
C VAL A 7 -6.16 0.46 1.98
N GLU A 8 -6.02 0.35 0.67
CA GLU A 8 -4.97 -0.43 0.03
C GLU A 8 -3.73 0.45 -0.18
N VAL A 9 -2.73 0.25 0.68
CA VAL A 9 -1.44 0.95 0.59
C VAL A 9 -0.43 0.01 -0.06
N ARG A 10 0.06 0.41 -1.24
CA ARG A 10 0.97 -0.40 -2.06
C ARG A 10 2.36 0.24 -2.22
N SER A 11 2.78 0.99 -1.20
CA SER A 11 4.07 1.67 -1.21
C SER A 11 5.21 0.74 -0.78
N GLU A 12 6.36 0.87 -1.45
CA GLU A 12 7.60 0.18 -1.13
C GLU A 12 8.57 1.04 -0.29
N LEU A 13 8.32 2.34 -0.18
CA LEU A 13 9.30 3.32 0.34
C LEU A 13 9.69 3.09 1.80
N ALA A 14 8.76 2.67 2.64
CA ALA A 14 9.00 2.38 4.06
C ALA A 14 9.22 0.89 4.35
N ALA A 15 9.00 -0.01 3.38
CA ALA A 15 9.02 -1.44 3.60
C ALA A 15 10.46 -2.00 3.73
N GLY A 16 11.44 -1.35 3.11
CA GLY A 16 12.83 -1.82 3.07
C GLY A 16 13.06 -3.06 2.18
N THR A 17 12.02 -3.60 1.55
CA THR A 17 12.06 -4.77 0.66
C THR A 17 11.30 -4.51 -0.64
N ARG A 18 11.89 -4.94 -1.76
CA ARG A 18 11.24 -4.87 -3.09
C ARG A 18 10.14 -5.91 -3.18
N GLY A 19 8.98 -5.54 -3.73
CA GLY A 19 7.82 -6.42 -3.83
C GLY A 19 6.83 -6.35 -2.66
N ALA A 20 7.10 -5.54 -1.63
CA ALA A 20 6.12 -5.28 -0.56
C ALA A 20 4.79 -4.72 -1.10
N SER A 21 4.85 -3.99 -2.21
CA SER A 21 3.69 -3.47 -2.96
C SER A 21 2.72 -4.55 -3.49
N LEU A 22 3.18 -5.81 -3.56
CA LEU A 22 2.39 -6.96 -4.03
C LEU A 22 1.59 -7.63 -2.92
N GLY A 23 1.82 -7.30 -1.65
CA GLY A 23 1.18 -7.97 -0.51
C GLY A 23 -0.36 -7.93 -0.55
N VAL A 24 -0.94 -6.81 -1.00
CA VAL A 24 -2.40 -6.68 -1.17
C VAL A 24 -2.94 -7.68 -2.20
N ASP A 25 -2.26 -7.81 -3.34
CA ASP A 25 -2.68 -8.77 -4.37
C ASP A 25 -2.47 -10.20 -3.92
N ALA A 26 -1.37 -10.49 -3.22
CA ALA A 26 -1.11 -11.80 -2.67
C ALA A 26 -2.24 -12.25 -1.71
N MET A 27 -2.74 -11.35 -0.86
CA MET A 27 -3.88 -11.64 0.02
C MET A 27 -5.17 -11.91 -0.77
N LYS A 28 -5.45 -11.12 -1.82
CA LYS A 28 -6.62 -11.31 -2.68
C LYS A 28 -6.55 -12.62 -3.46
N VAL A 29 -5.38 -12.98 -3.98
CA VAL A 29 -5.18 -14.27 -4.66
C VAL A 29 -5.36 -15.43 -3.68
N ALA A 30 -4.75 -15.34 -2.49
CA ALA A 30 -4.91 -16.37 -1.47
C ALA A 30 -6.36 -16.52 -0.98
N SER A 31 -7.19 -15.48 -1.04
CA SER A 31 -8.61 -15.58 -0.70
C SER A 31 -9.41 -16.37 -1.74
N LEU A 32 -8.99 -16.39 -3.00
CA LEU A 32 -9.60 -17.22 -4.05
C LEU A 32 -9.44 -18.71 -3.74
N ASP A 33 -8.24 -19.12 -3.30
CA ASP A 33 -7.97 -20.51 -2.88
C ASP A 33 -8.83 -20.93 -1.68
N LYS A 34 -9.32 -19.96 -0.91
CA LYS A 34 -10.24 -20.16 0.23
C LYS A 34 -11.71 -19.98 -0.13
N ALA A 35 -12.04 -19.76 -1.41
CA ALA A 35 -13.39 -19.43 -1.89
C ALA A 35 -14.05 -18.29 -1.07
N SER A 36 -13.25 -17.35 -0.57
CA SER A 36 -13.72 -16.26 0.28
C SER A 36 -14.08 -15.03 -0.55
N GLN A 37 -15.28 -14.49 -0.31
CA GLN A 37 -15.78 -13.26 -0.95
C GLN A 37 -15.39 -11.99 -0.19
N PHE A 38 -14.55 -12.10 0.86
CA PHE A 38 -14.26 -11.01 1.79
C PHE A 38 -13.79 -9.73 1.09
N PHE A 39 -12.88 -9.82 0.11
CA PHE A 39 -12.39 -8.63 -0.62
C PHE A 39 -13.36 -8.08 -1.67
N THR A 40 -14.43 -8.80 -2.01
CA THR A 40 -15.49 -8.34 -2.93
C THR A 40 -16.70 -7.75 -2.21
N GLU A 41 -16.87 -8.04 -0.92
CA GLU A 41 -18.02 -7.58 -0.12
C GLU A 41 -17.90 -6.12 0.35
N TYR A 42 -16.68 -5.57 0.41
CA TYR A 42 -16.42 -4.23 0.95
C TYR A 42 -15.73 -3.33 -0.07
N GLU A 43 -16.03 -2.02 0.01
CA GLU A 43 -15.36 -1.01 -0.80
C GLU A 43 -13.86 -0.96 -0.46
N ALA A 44 -13.03 -0.86 -1.50
CA ALA A 44 -11.60 -0.66 -1.36
C ALA A 44 -11.18 0.67 -2.00
N PHE A 45 -10.48 1.49 -1.22
CA PHE A 45 -9.80 2.68 -1.71
C PHE A 45 -8.32 2.37 -1.90
N ARG A 46 -7.84 2.51 -3.14
CA ARG A 46 -6.42 2.38 -3.47
C ARG A 46 -5.71 3.71 -3.28
N VAL A 47 -4.77 3.74 -2.35
CA VAL A 47 -3.93 4.91 -2.10
C VAL A 47 -2.89 5.00 -3.21
N ALA A 48 -2.78 6.16 -3.86
CA ALA A 48 -1.71 6.42 -4.82
C ALA A 48 -0.36 6.36 -4.08
N ASP A 49 0.54 5.49 -4.53
CA ASP A 49 1.88 5.39 -3.99
C ASP A 49 2.82 6.49 -4.53
N ALA A 50 4.08 6.44 -4.10
CA ALA A 50 5.15 7.32 -4.57
C ALA A 50 6.40 6.49 -4.91
N ASN A 51 6.20 5.26 -5.42
CA ASN A 51 7.29 4.30 -5.63
C ASN A 51 8.30 4.76 -6.69
N GLU A 52 7.94 5.71 -7.54
CA GLU A 52 8.84 6.40 -8.46
C GLU A 52 10.07 6.99 -7.76
N LYS A 53 9.93 7.38 -6.49
CA LYS A 53 11.04 7.92 -5.66
C LYS A 53 12.15 6.93 -5.41
N LEU A 54 11.91 5.63 -5.61
CA LEU A 54 12.96 4.61 -5.55
C LEU A 54 14.01 4.76 -6.67
N PHE A 55 13.64 5.44 -7.77
CA PHE A 55 14.52 5.70 -8.91
C PHE A 55 15.12 7.11 -8.88
N GLU A 56 14.72 7.93 -7.91
CA GLU A 56 15.22 9.29 -7.69
C GLU A 56 16.42 9.29 -6.72
N LYS A 57 17.24 10.33 -6.80
CA LYS A 57 18.29 10.57 -5.80
C LYS A 57 17.64 10.90 -4.46
N ASN A 58 17.82 10.02 -3.47
CA ASN A 58 17.38 10.29 -2.10
C ASN A 58 18.18 11.45 -1.49
N LEU A 59 17.47 12.48 -0.99
CA LEU A 59 18.06 13.67 -0.38
C LEU A 59 18.23 13.55 1.14
N PHE A 60 17.72 12.47 1.75
CA PHE A 60 17.63 12.33 3.20
C PHE A 60 18.62 11.29 3.73
N PRO A 61 19.61 11.66 4.56
CA PRO A 61 20.65 10.73 5.03
C PRO A 61 20.12 9.65 5.98
N TRP A 62 19.14 9.97 6.82
CA TRP A 62 18.66 9.07 7.89
C TRP A 62 17.30 8.43 7.59
N ALA A 63 16.38 9.20 6.99
CA ALA A 63 15.03 8.75 6.69
C ALA A 63 14.86 8.67 5.16
N LYS A 64 15.32 7.56 4.58
CA LYS A 64 15.33 7.37 3.13
C LYS A 64 13.92 7.52 2.55
N HIS A 65 13.77 8.39 1.55
CA HIS A 65 12.50 8.67 0.88
C HIS A 65 11.35 9.15 1.80
N ILE A 66 11.68 9.81 2.92
CA ILE A 66 10.69 10.26 3.91
C ILE A 66 9.64 11.20 3.33
N ASP A 67 9.99 11.98 2.32
CA ASP A 67 9.08 12.83 1.54
C ASP A 67 7.99 12.02 0.83
N GLY A 68 8.37 10.91 0.22
CA GLY A 68 7.43 9.98 -0.40
C GLY A 68 6.57 9.24 0.63
N VAL A 69 7.18 8.78 1.73
CA VAL A 69 6.43 8.14 2.82
C VAL A 69 5.39 9.09 3.41
N TYR A 70 5.77 10.34 3.70
CA TYR A 70 4.88 11.38 4.18
C TYR A 70 3.70 11.60 3.22
N THR A 71 4.01 11.74 1.92
CA THR A 71 3.00 11.91 0.87
C THR A 71 1.99 10.75 0.84
N VAL A 72 2.45 9.50 0.97
CA VAL A 72 1.55 8.32 0.98
C VAL A 72 0.69 8.32 2.24
N VAL A 73 1.26 8.62 3.41
CA VAL A 73 0.53 8.67 4.68
C VAL A 73 -0.57 9.73 4.64
N GLU A 74 -0.29 10.93 4.15
CA GLU A 74 -1.28 11.98 3.98
C GLU A 74 -2.45 11.52 3.09
N ARG A 75 -2.17 10.78 2.01
CA ARG A 75 -3.20 10.24 1.09
C ARG A 75 -4.09 9.18 1.74
N THR A 76 -3.69 8.58 2.86
CA THR A 76 -4.52 7.60 3.60
C THR A 76 -5.63 8.25 4.43
N GLN A 77 -5.54 9.54 4.70
CA GLN A 77 -6.47 10.27 5.58
C GLN A 77 -7.72 10.80 4.84
N ARG A 78 -7.97 10.33 3.62
CA ARG A 78 -9.06 10.78 2.75
C ARG A 78 -10.29 9.88 2.79
#